data_AF-A0A932X033-F1
#
_entry.id   AF-A0A932X033-F1
#
_cell.length_a   1.000
_cell.length_b   1.000
_cell.length_c   1.000
_cell.angle_alpha   90.00
_cell.angle_beta   90.00
_cell.angle_gamma   90.00
#
_symmetry.space_group_name_H-M   'P 1'
#
loop_
_entity.id
_entity.type
_entity.pdbx_description
1 polymer ?
#
loop_
_entity_poly.entity_id
_entity_poly.type
_entity_poly.pdbx_seq_one_letter_code
_entity_poly.pdbx_strand_id
1 'polypeptide(L)'
;MAEHWYGPILNSLLGALVAAWSVYYFGVRQLVAQRRLGFVERQLTEFYAPLAGLRKQIRAKSELSLRISSAADGAWRDICNSYGGQLVHDHEARFAQFKKIIDDENDQLKNEIVPMYRQMLALFTERYHLADLETRAFYEGFLEFVELWNRWLVDSLPAEVVERLDHREDKVKPFYDHLEARVKALQEQIAKGKAG
;
A
#
# COMPACT_ATOMS: atom_id res chain seq x y z
N MET A 1 -42.27 -16.40 67.65
CA MET A 1 -41.22 -15.45 67.24
C MET A 1 -40.05 -16.28 66.70
N ALA A 2 -40.00 -16.50 65.40
CA ALA A 2 -38.84 -17.11 64.74
C ALA A 2 -38.24 -16.01 63.86
N GLU A 3 -37.19 -15.36 64.38
CA GLU A 3 -36.54 -14.25 63.72
C GLU A 3 -35.85 -14.68 62.42
N HIS A 4 -35.90 -13.79 61.44
CA HIS A 4 -35.47 -13.95 60.06
C HIS A 4 -33.94 -13.98 59.88
N TRP A 5 -33.23 -14.93 60.51
CA TRP A 5 -31.77 -15.04 60.44
C TRP A 5 -31.21 -15.45 59.06
N TYR A 6 -32.05 -15.82 58.10
CA TYR A 6 -31.65 -16.19 56.74
C TYR A 6 -31.51 -15.01 55.77
N GLY A 7 -32.11 -13.85 56.08
CA GLY A 7 -32.07 -12.65 55.23
C GLY A 7 -30.66 -12.14 54.86
N PRO A 8 -29.70 -12.08 55.80
CA PRO A 8 -28.35 -11.59 55.49
C PRO A 8 -27.54 -12.55 54.61
N ILE A 9 -27.72 -13.87 54.79
CA ILE A 9 -26.98 -14.91 54.04
C ILE A 9 -27.47 -15.01 52.60
N LEU A 10 -28.78 -14.88 52.38
CA LEU A 10 -29.35 -14.89 51.02
C LEU A 10 -28.90 -13.65 50.22
N ASN A 11 -28.86 -12.49 50.87
CA ASN A 11 -28.42 -11.25 50.25
C ASN A 11 -26.92 -11.26 49.90
N SER A 12 -26.06 -11.86 50.73
CA SER A 12 -24.63 -11.97 50.42
C SER A 12 -24.33 -12.93 49.27
N LEU A 13 -25.07 -14.05 49.17
CA LEU A 13 -24.97 -14.99 48.04
C LEU A 13 -25.47 -14.37 46.73
N LEU A 14 -26.59 -13.64 46.76
CA LEU A 14 -27.09 -12.91 45.59
C LEU A 14 -26.10 -11.83 45.13
N GLY A 15 -25.50 -11.08 46.06
CA GLY A 15 -24.47 -10.10 45.75
C GLY A 15 -23.24 -10.72 45.08
N ALA A 16 -22.76 -11.86 45.60
CA ALA A 16 -21.63 -12.59 45.02
C ALA A 16 -21.95 -13.13 43.61
N LEU A 17 -23.16 -13.63 43.38
CA LEU A 17 -23.59 -14.11 42.06
C LEU A 17 -23.70 -12.97 41.04
N VAL A 18 -24.26 -11.83 41.42
CA VAL A 18 -24.35 -10.65 40.54
C VAL A 18 -22.96 -10.10 40.23
N ALA A 19 -22.05 -10.06 41.22
CA ALA A 19 -20.67 -9.64 41.01
C ALA A 19 -19.93 -10.59 40.06
N ALA A 20 -20.03 -11.91 40.28
CA ALA A 20 -19.42 -12.92 39.41
C ALA A 20 -19.96 -12.86 37.97
N TRP A 21 -21.28 -12.71 37.81
CA TRP A 21 -21.91 -12.56 36.50
C TRP A 21 -21.47 -11.27 35.80
N SER A 22 -21.38 -10.15 36.53
CA SER A 22 -20.93 -8.87 35.99
C SER A 22 -19.48 -8.97 35.52
N VAL A 23 -18.57 -9.51 36.34
CA VAL A 23 -17.16 -9.70 35.97
C VAL A 23 -17.03 -10.63 34.75
N TYR A 24 -17.80 -11.71 34.71
CA TYR A 24 -17.81 -12.61 33.55
C TYR A 24 -18.29 -11.90 32.28
N TYR A 25 -19.43 -11.20 32.35
CA TYR A 25 -20.01 -10.52 31.20
C TYR A 25 -19.12 -9.39 30.67
N PHE A 26 -18.61 -8.53 31.56
CA PHE A 26 -17.70 -7.46 31.19
C PHE A 26 -16.34 -8.01 30.73
N GLY A 27 -15.81 -9.03 31.40
CA GLY A 27 -14.54 -9.67 31.03
C GLY A 27 -14.58 -10.31 29.64
N VAL A 28 -15.64 -11.05 29.32
CA VAL A 28 -15.83 -11.63 27.98
C VAL A 28 -15.96 -10.53 26.93
N ARG A 29 -16.74 -9.46 27.19
CA ARG A 29 -16.86 -8.33 26.28
C ARG A 29 -15.52 -7.62 26.03
N GLN A 30 -14.76 -7.39 27.09
CA GLN A 30 -13.44 -6.75 27.00
C GLN A 30 -12.46 -7.62 26.19
N LEU A 31 -12.47 -8.94 26.41
CA LEU A 31 -11.61 -9.87 25.68
C LEU A 31 -11.94 -9.95 24.19
N VAL A 32 -13.24 -9.92 23.84
CA VAL A 32 -13.68 -9.84 22.43
C VAL A 32 -13.24 -8.50 21.80
N ALA A 33 -13.40 -7.39 22.52
CA ALA A 33 -12.97 -6.07 22.04
C ALA A 33 -11.44 -6.01 21.82
N GLN A 34 -10.65 -6.55 22.76
CA GLN A 34 -9.19 -6.64 22.63
C GLN A 34 -8.77 -7.50 21.44
N ARG A 35 -9.39 -8.67 21.24
CA ARG A 35 -9.10 -9.52 20.07
C ARG A 35 -9.40 -8.81 18.75
N ARG A 36 -10.51 -8.07 18.70
CA ARG A 36 -10.88 -7.29 17.52
C ARG A 36 -9.87 -6.18 17.25
N LEU A 37 -9.46 -5.44 18.27
CA LEU A 37 -8.43 -4.41 18.14
C LEU A 37 -7.09 -5.00 17.71
N GLY A 38 -6.69 -6.14 18.28
CA GLY A 38 -5.48 -6.85 17.88
C GLY A 38 -5.52 -7.27 16.41
N PHE A 39 -6.67 -7.74 15.91
CA PHE A 39 -6.81 -8.04 14.48
C PHE A 39 -6.67 -6.79 13.61
N VAL A 40 -7.34 -5.69 13.97
CA VAL A 40 -7.25 -4.40 13.24
C VAL A 40 -5.81 -3.87 13.24
N GLU A 41 -5.12 -3.97 14.37
CA GLU A 41 -3.72 -3.58 14.49
C GLU A 41 -2.83 -4.41 13.56
N ARG A 42 -3.02 -5.74 13.51
CA ARG A 42 -2.32 -6.61 12.56
C ARG A 42 -2.63 -6.27 11.10
N GLN A 43 -3.89 -5.98 10.75
CA GLN A 43 -4.23 -5.53 9.40
C GLN A 43 -3.44 -4.26 9.04
N LEU A 44 -3.37 -3.30 9.96
CA LEU A 44 -2.63 -2.07 9.72
C LEU A 44 -1.12 -2.32 9.60
N THR A 45 -0.51 -2.99 10.57
CA THR A 45 0.95 -3.09 10.69
C THR A 45 1.58 -4.12 9.77
N GLU A 46 0.90 -5.25 9.52
CA GLU A 46 1.44 -6.35 8.73
C GLU A 46 1.01 -6.30 7.26
N PHE A 47 -0.01 -5.52 6.90
CA PHE A 47 -0.57 -5.53 5.54
C PHE A 47 -0.68 -4.13 4.92
N TYR A 48 -1.57 -3.27 5.44
CA TYR A 48 -1.87 -1.99 4.79
C TYR A 48 -0.73 -0.99 4.87
N ALA A 49 -0.09 -0.82 6.03
CA ALA A 49 0.98 0.17 6.18
C ALA A 49 2.23 -0.17 5.36
N PRO A 50 2.73 -1.42 5.32
CA PRO A 50 3.87 -1.75 4.46
C PRO A 50 3.55 -1.60 2.96
N LEU A 51 2.35 -2.01 2.51
CA LEU A 51 1.91 -1.78 1.12
C LEU A 51 1.87 -0.29 0.76
N ALA A 52 1.26 0.53 1.62
CA ALA A 52 1.22 1.98 1.44
C ALA A 52 2.62 2.60 1.48
N GLY A 53 3.52 2.08 2.31
CA GLY A 53 4.92 2.50 2.38
C GLY A 53 5.66 2.25 1.07
N LEU A 54 5.57 1.05 0.51
CA LEU A 54 6.14 0.71 -0.79
C LEU A 54 5.56 1.58 -1.90
N ARG A 55 4.23 1.77 -1.92
CA ARG A 55 3.56 2.64 -2.89
C ARG A 55 4.06 4.09 -2.84
N LYS A 56 4.25 4.65 -1.64
CA LYS A 56 4.78 6.01 -1.45
C LYS A 56 6.20 6.14 -1.96
N GLN A 57 7.05 5.14 -1.73
CA GLN A 57 8.42 5.14 -2.24
C GLN A 57 8.45 5.07 -3.77
N ILE A 58 7.64 4.20 -4.38
CA ILE A 58 7.48 4.12 -5.84
C ILE A 58 7.04 5.47 -6.41
N ARG A 59 6.03 6.09 -5.78
CA ARG A 59 5.52 7.40 -6.17
C ARG A 59 6.60 8.48 -6.12
N ALA A 60 7.31 8.58 -5.00
CA ALA A 60 8.34 9.60 -4.80
C ALA A 60 9.49 9.48 -5.81
N LYS A 61 9.92 8.24 -6.11
CA LYS A 61 10.93 7.99 -7.14
C LYS A 61 10.42 8.38 -8.53
N SER A 62 9.22 7.94 -8.90
CA SER A 62 8.63 8.24 -10.22
C SER A 62 8.40 9.74 -10.42
N GLU A 63 7.91 10.46 -9.39
CA GLU A 63 7.76 11.92 -9.44
C GLU A 63 9.10 12.65 -9.57
N LEU A 64 10.16 12.14 -8.94
CA LEU A 64 11.51 12.70 -9.07
C LEU A 64 12.04 12.51 -10.51
N SER A 65 11.92 11.30 -11.07
CA SER A 65 12.37 11.02 -12.44
C SER A 65 11.62 11.88 -13.45
N LEU A 66 10.29 12.03 -13.33
CA LEU A 66 9.52 12.93 -14.18
C LEU A 66 10.00 14.40 -14.11
N ARG A 67 10.42 14.88 -12.93
CA ARG A 67 10.97 16.24 -12.80
C ARG A 67 12.34 16.36 -13.46
N ILE A 68 13.20 15.35 -13.32
CA ILE A 68 14.52 15.30 -13.94
C ILE A 68 14.38 15.24 -15.46
N SER A 69 13.60 14.30 -15.98
CA SER A 69 13.27 14.14 -17.40
C SER A 69 12.71 15.44 -18.00
N SER A 70 11.74 16.08 -17.35
CA SER A 70 11.17 17.36 -17.80
C SER A 70 12.20 18.50 -17.84
N ALA A 71 13.07 18.60 -16.84
CA ALA A 71 14.15 19.59 -16.83
C ALA A 71 15.20 19.31 -17.92
N ALA A 72 15.53 18.04 -18.13
CA ALA A 72 16.44 17.57 -19.17
C ALA A 72 15.89 17.89 -20.57
N ASP A 73 14.62 17.60 -20.83
CA ASP A 73 13.93 17.92 -22.07
C ASP A 73 13.86 19.44 -22.33
N GLY A 74 13.68 20.24 -21.28
CA GLY A 74 13.77 21.70 -21.37
C GLY A 74 15.16 22.16 -21.79
N ALA A 75 16.19 21.74 -21.05
CA ALA A 75 17.57 22.11 -21.32
C ALA A 75 18.04 21.65 -22.71
N TRP A 76 17.63 20.45 -23.15
CA TRP A 76 17.95 19.96 -24.48
C TRP A 76 17.30 20.82 -25.57
N ARG A 77 16.03 21.21 -25.41
CA ARG A 77 15.35 22.11 -26.35
C ARG A 77 16.04 23.48 -26.43
N ASP A 78 16.48 24.03 -25.30
CA ASP A 78 17.20 25.31 -25.29
C ASP A 78 18.54 25.24 -26.03
N ILE A 79 19.28 24.13 -25.88
CA ILE A 79 20.50 23.86 -26.65
C ILE A 79 20.16 23.78 -28.14
N CYS A 80 19.16 22.99 -28.53
CA CYS A 80 18.73 22.88 -29.93
C CYS A 80 18.36 24.25 -30.54
N ASN A 81 17.64 25.08 -29.79
CA ASN A 81 17.24 26.41 -30.22
C ASN A 81 18.44 27.38 -30.34
N SER A 82 19.44 27.24 -29.46
CA SER A 82 20.61 28.13 -29.43
C SER A 82 21.60 27.87 -30.58
N TYR A 83 21.71 26.63 -31.05
CA TYR A 83 22.69 26.24 -32.06
C TYR A 83 22.10 26.07 -33.47
N GLY A 84 20.77 26.02 -33.62
CA GLY A 84 20.12 25.88 -34.94
C GLY A 84 20.66 24.70 -35.76
N GLY A 85 20.95 24.90 -37.05
CA GLY A 85 21.44 23.86 -37.95
C GLY A 85 22.86 23.33 -37.68
N GLN A 86 23.66 24.01 -36.83
CA GLN A 86 25.01 23.55 -36.46
C GLN A 86 24.99 22.35 -35.50
N LEU A 87 23.85 22.07 -34.86
CA LEU A 87 23.71 20.96 -33.92
C LEU A 87 23.91 19.58 -34.61
N VAL A 88 23.67 19.49 -35.92
CA VAL A 88 23.71 18.23 -36.68
C VAL A 88 25.10 17.57 -36.65
N HIS A 89 26.18 18.35 -36.55
CA HIS A 89 27.55 17.82 -36.56
C HIS A 89 28.05 17.34 -35.20
N ASP A 90 27.45 17.78 -34.10
CA ASP A 90 27.93 17.51 -32.73
C ASP A 90 26.79 16.99 -31.81
N HIS A 91 25.69 16.54 -32.43
CA HIS A 91 24.48 16.11 -31.73
C HIS A 91 24.78 14.99 -30.73
N GLU A 92 25.49 13.95 -31.16
CA GLU A 92 25.74 12.76 -30.35
C GLU A 92 26.58 13.08 -29.11
N ALA A 93 27.64 13.87 -29.25
CA ALA A 93 28.47 14.27 -28.13
C ALA A 93 27.72 15.16 -27.12
N ARG A 94 26.87 16.07 -27.62
CA ARG A 94 26.05 16.95 -26.76
C ARG A 94 24.89 16.23 -26.10
N PHE A 95 24.28 15.27 -26.81
CA PHE A 95 23.18 14.46 -26.29
C PHE A 95 23.64 13.37 -25.33
N ALA A 96 24.92 12.99 -25.34
CA ALA A 96 25.45 11.91 -24.51
C ALA A 96 25.09 12.03 -23.01
N GLN A 97 25.10 13.24 -22.45
CA GLN A 97 24.71 13.47 -21.05
C GLN A 97 23.20 13.29 -20.82
N PHE A 98 22.36 13.68 -21.77
CA PHE A 98 20.90 13.49 -21.71
C PHE A 98 20.53 12.01 -21.90
N LYS A 99 21.23 11.32 -22.80
CA LYS A 99 21.08 9.87 -22.96
C LYS A 99 21.37 9.13 -21.65
N LYS A 100 22.40 9.55 -20.91
CA LYS A 100 22.71 8.95 -19.61
C LYS A 100 21.55 9.10 -18.60
N ILE A 101 20.82 10.22 -18.62
CA ILE A 101 19.62 10.39 -17.78
C ILE A 101 18.56 9.33 -18.13
N ILE A 102 18.31 9.12 -19.43
CA ILE A 102 17.37 8.10 -19.91
C ILE A 102 17.82 6.69 -19.50
N ASP A 103 19.11 6.39 -19.64
CA ASP A 103 19.69 5.11 -19.25
C ASP A 103 19.54 4.87 -17.73
N ASP A 104 19.86 5.88 -16.91
CA ASP A 104 19.73 5.84 -15.45
C ASP A 104 18.26 5.66 -15.02
N GLU A 105 17.30 6.31 -15.70
CA GLU A 105 15.86 6.15 -15.45
C GLU A 105 15.34 4.74 -15.81
N ASN A 106 15.78 4.20 -16.95
CA ASN A 106 15.46 2.83 -17.36
C ASN A 106 16.01 1.80 -16.36
N ASP A 107 17.24 2.01 -15.90
CA ASP A 107 17.87 1.16 -14.88
C ASP A 107 17.13 1.26 -13.55
N GLN A 108 16.71 2.46 -13.13
CA GLN A 108 15.90 2.62 -11.91
C GLN A 108 14.54 1.91 -12.02
N LEU A 109 13.86 2.04 -13.17
CA LEU A 109 12.60 1.36 -13.40
C LEU A 109 12.76 -0.17 -13.26
N LYS A 110 13.77 -0.72 -13.93
CA LYS A 110 14.04 -2.17 -13.98
C LYS A 110 14.54 -2.73 -12.65
N ASN A 111 15.47 -2.05 -11.99
CA ASN A 111 16.22 -2.59 -10.87
C ASN A 111 15.68 -2.14 -9.51
N GLU A 112 14.84 -1.10 -9.46
CA GLU A 112 14.28 -0.59 -8.21
C GLU A 112 12.74 -0.63 -8.24
N ILE A 113 12.09 0.06 -9.17
CA ILE A 113 10.63 0.26 -9.15
C ILE A 113 9.86 -1.04 -9.37
N VAL A 114 10.15 -1.79 -10.44
CA VAL A 114 9.45 -3.06 -10.70
C VAL A 114 9.69 -4.08 -9.58
N PRO A 115 10.91 -4.24 -9.03
CA PRO A 115 11.12 -5.04 -7.84
C PRO A 115 10.27 -4.63 -6.64
N MET A 116 10.01 -3.34 -6.42
CA MET A 116 9.11 -2.90 -5.34
C MET A 116 7.65 -3.28 -5.60
N TYR A 117 7.18 -3.23 -6.84
CA TYR A 117 5.85 -3.76 -7.19
C TYR A 117 5.76 -5.28 -6.94
N ARG A 118 6.82 -6.04 -7.26
CA ARG A 118 6.90 -7.47 -6.91
C ARG A 118 6.83 -7.69 -5.40
N GLN A 119 7.51 -6.88 -4.61
CA GLN A 119 7.44 -6.93 -3.15
C GLN A 119 6.03 -6.64 -2.63
N MET A 120 5.34 -5.64 -3.21
CA MET A 120 3.94 -5.36 -2.88
C MET A 120 3.06 -6.57 -3.19
N LEU A 121 3.22 -7.19 -4.36
CA LEU A 121 2.43 -8.36 -4.74
C LEU A 121 2.70 -9.54 -3.81
N ALA A 122 3.97 -9.84 -3.52
CA ALA A 122 4.36 -10.89 -2.60
C ALA A 122 3.75 -10.70 -1.20
N LEU A 123 3.80 -9.47 -0.68
CA LEU A 123 3.17 -9.12 0.59
C LEU A 123 1.65 -9.29 0.53
N PHE A 124 1.02 -8.88 -0.58
CA PHE A 124 -0.41 -9.05 -0.77
C PHE A 124 -0.78 -10.54 -0.74
N THR A 125 -0.05 -11.38 -1.46
CA THR A 125 -0.26 -12.84 -1.48
C THR A 125 -0.04 -13.48 -0.11
N GLU A 126 1.08 -13.17 0.57
CA GLU A 126 1.43 -13.78 1.87
C GLU A 126 0.43 -13.40 2.97
N ARG A 127 -0.02 -12.14 2.96
CA ARG A 127 -0.90 -11.57 3.99
C ARG A 127 -2.34 -11.40 3.50
N TYR A 128 -2.74 -12.15 2.46
CA TYR A 128 -4.07 -12.10 1.86
C TYR A 128 -5.20 -12.31 2.88
N HIS A 129 -4.95 -13.11 3.91
CA HIS A 129 -5.88 -13.36 5.01
C HIS A 129 -6.19 -12.10 5.86
N LEU A 130 -5.31 -11.11 5.87
CA LEU A 130 -5.50 -9.81 6.54
C LEU A 130 -6.23 -8.78 5.65
N ALA A 131 -6.33 -9.02 4.34
CA ALA A 131 -7.06 -8.15 3.43
C ALA A 131 -8.58 -8.27 3.67
N ASP A 132 -9.29 -7.14 3.69
CA ASP A 132 -10.75 -7.14 3.62
C ASP A 132 -11.27 -7.46 2.21
N LEU A 133 -12.57 -7.73 2.09
CA LEU A 133 -13.20 -8.18 0.83
C LEU A 133 -13.03 -7.18 -0.31
N GLU A 134 -13.15 -5.88 -0.03
CA GLU A 134 -12.97 -4.83 -1.02
C GLU A 134 -11.52 -4.80 -1.51
N THR A 135 -10.56 -4.93 -0.60
CA THR A 135 -9.14 -4.95 -0.96
C THR A 135 -8.82 -6.17 -1.82
N ARG A 136 -9.34 -7.34 -1.46
CA ARG A 136 -9.14 -8.60 -2.22
C ARG A 136 -9.60 -8.50 -3.67
N ALA A 137 -10.63 -7.70 -3.96
CA ALA A 137 -11.11 -7.50 -5.32
C ALA A 137 -10.05 -6.89 -6.26
N PHE A 138 -9.05 -6.19 -5.71
CA PHE A 138 -7.95 -5.62 -6.51
C PHE A 138 -6.82 -6.61 -6.79
N TYR A 139 -6.82 -7.80 -6.18
CA TYR A 139 -5.68 -8.73 -6.25
C TYR A 139 -5.36 -9.17 -7.67
N GLU A 140 -6.38 -9.57 -8.43
CA GLU A 140 -6.21 -10.05 -9.81
C GLU A 140 -5.64 -8.97 -10.72
N GLY A 141 -6.23 -7.77 -10.71
CA GLY A 141 -5.75 -6.65 -11.52
C GLY A 141 -4.34 -6.18 -11.14
N PHE A 142 -3.98 -6.23 -9.85
CA PHE A 142 -2.63 -5.89 -9.42
C PHE A 142 -1.61 -6.97 -9.82
N LEU A 143 -1.98 -8.25 -9.72
CA LEU A 143 -1.15 -9.37 -10.18
C LEU A 143 -0.88 -9.25 -11.69
N GLU A 144 -1.92 -9.02 -12.49
CA GLU A 144 -1.80 -8.85 -13.93
C GLU A 144 -0.85 -7.70 -14.29
N PHE A 145 -1.00 -6.55 -13.63
CA PHE A 145 -0.12 -5.40 -13.81
C PHE A 145 1.36 -5.75 -13.57
N VAL A 146 1.67 -6.44 -12.47
CA VAL A 146 3.05 -6.85 -12.16
C VAL A 146 3.58 -7.89 -13.14
N GLU A 147 2.76 -8.85 -13.56
CA GLU A 147 3.14 -9.87 -14.53
C GLU A 147 3.42 -9.30 -15.92
N LEU A 148 2.66 -8.30 -16.37
CA LEU A 148 2.93 -7.60 -17.63
C LEU A 148 4.30 -6.90 -17.59
N TRP A 149 4.64 -6.22 -16.50
CA TRP A 149 5.97 -5.64 -16.31
C TRP A 149 7.07 -6.70 -16.31
N ASN A 150 6.85 -7.83 -15.63
CA ASN A 150 7.82 -8.93 -15.61
C ASN A 150 8.11 -9.45 -17.01
N ARG A 151 7.07 -9.63 -17.83
CA ARG A 151 7.17 -10.14 -19.19
C ARG A 151 7.79 -9.13 -20.16
N TRP A 152 7.45 -7.85 -20.00
CA TRP A 152 8.03 -6.77 -20.80
C TRP A 152 9.53 -6.64 -20.56
N LEU A 153 9.99 -6.66 -19.30
CA LEU A 153 11.41 -6.49 -18.97
C LEU A 153 12.32 -7.65 -19.40
N VAL A 154 11.76 -8.79 -19.79
CA VAL A 154 12.50 -9.95 -20.33
C VAL A 154 12.26 -10.14 -21.83
N ASP A 155 11.77 -9.10 -22.51
CA ASP A 155 11.50 -9.07 -23.95
C ASP A 155 10.60 -10.22 -24.45
N SER A 156 9.74 -10.74 -23.57
CA SER A 156 8.86 -11.87 -23.90
C SER A 156 7.54 -11.46 -24.57
N LEU A 157 7.28 -10.15 -24.66
CA LEU A 157 6.09 -9.59 -25.31
C LEU A 157 6.49 -8.55 -26.36
N PRO A 158 6.00 -8.67 -27.61
CA PRO A 158 6.12 -7.60 -28.59
C PRO A 158 5.43 -6.31 -28.11
N ALA A 159 5.96 -5.16 -28.53
CA ALA A 159 5.44 -3.84 -28.14
C ALA A 159 3.95 -3.67 -28.51
N GLU A 160 3.54 -4.21 -29.65
CA GLU A 160 2.15 -4.16 -30.14
C GLU A 160 1.20 -4.95 -29.25
N VAL A 161 1.69 -6.02 -28.63
CA VAL A 161 0.91 -6.82 -27.66
C VAL A 161 0.76 -6.05 -26.36
N VAL A 162 1.84 -5.44 -25.89
CA VAL A 162 1.85 -4.64 -24.65
C VAL A 162 0.96 -3.40 -24.77
N GLU A 163 0.94 -2.74 -25.93
CA GLU A 163 0.04 -1.62 -26.21
C GLU A 163 -1.44 -2.04 -26.17
N ARG A 164 -1.77 -3.20 -26.74
CA ARG A 164 -3.15 -3.73 -26.74
C ARG A 164 -3.64 -4.18 -25.37
N LEU A 165 -2.75 -4.65 -24.51
CA LEU A 165 -3.07 -5.11 -23.16
C LEU A 165 -3.31 -3.96 -22.16
N ASP A 166 -3.12 -2.70 -22.56
CA ASP A 166 -3.43 -1.51 -21.75
C ASP A 166 -2.82 -1.55 -20.32
N HIS A 167 -1.51 -1.78 -20.26
CA HIS A 167 -0.68 -1.97 -19.06
C HIS A 167 -0.41 -0.67 -18.24
N ARG A 168 -1.24 0.37 -18.41
CA ARG A 168 -1.03 1.67 -17.75
C ARG A 168 -1.24 1.57 -16.24
N GLU A 169 -0.40 2.29 -15.48
CA GLU A 169 -0.55 2.42 -14.02
C GLU A 169 -1.93 2.96 -13.61
N ASP A 170 -2.62 3.70 -14.49
CA ASP A 170 -3.98 4.19 -14.26
C ASP A 170 -4.99 3.08 -13.89
N LYS A 171 -4.79 1.85 -14.36
CA LYS A 171 -5.67 0.70 -14.04
C LYS A 171 -5.57 0.28 -12.57
N VAL A 172 -4.41 0.46 -11.95
CA VAL A 172 -4.14 0.08 -10.57
C VAL A 172 -4.24 1.26 -9.61
N LYS A 173 -4.50 2.47 -10.12
CA LYS A 173 -4.75 3.66 -9.30
C LYS A 173 -5.89 3.50 -8.27
N PRO A 174 -7.05 2.90 -8.61
CA PRO A 174 -8.10 2.68 -7.62
C PRO A 174 -7.65 1.84 -6.42
N PHE A 175 -6.77 0.86 -6.64
CA PHE A 175 -6.19 0.06 -5.56
C PHE A 175 -5.31 0.91 -4.63
N TYR A 176 -4.51 1.82 -5.20
CA TYR A 176 -3.64 2.71 -4.41
C TYR A 176 -4.45 3.67 -3.55
N ASP A 177 -5.48 4.29 -4.13
CA ASP A 177 -6.37 5.22 -3.42
C ASP A 177 -7.08 4.48 -2.27
N HIS A 178 -7.50 3.23 -2.52
CA HIS A 178 -8.08 2.36 -1.50
C HIS A 178 -7.11 2.04 -0.35
N LEU A 179 -5.85 1.72 -0.66
CA LEU A 179 -4.82 1.46 0.37
C LEU A 179 -4.63 2.66 1.31
N GLU A 180 -4.50 3.87 0.75
CA GLU A 180 -4.31 5.09 1.55
C GLU A 180 -5.52 5.38 2.43
N ALA A 181 -6.73 5.27 1.85
CA ALA A 181 -7.98 5.42 2.61
C ALA A 181 -8.06 4.40 3.74
N ARG A 182 -7.63 3.15 3.49
CA ARG A 182 -7.75 2.08 4.46
C ARG A 182 -6.76 2.20 5.60
N VAL A 183 -5.52 2.63 5.33
CA VAL A 183 -4.55 2.99 6.38
C VAL A 183 -5.15 4.02 7.34
N LYS A 184 -5.73 5.11 6.80
CA LYS A 184 -6.34 6.16 7.61
C LYS A 184 -7.51 5.63 8.45
N ALA A 185 -8.42 4.88 7.83
CA ALA A 185 -9.58 4.32 8.51
C ALA A 185 -9.19 3.38 9.67
N LEU A 186 -8.18 2.51 9.48
CA LEU A 186 -7.71 1.60 10.52
C LEU A 186 -7.00 2.34 11.65
N GLN A 187 -6.20 3.38 11.34
CA GLN A 187 -5.58 4.23 12.35
C GLN A 187 -6.63 4.92 13.23
N GLU A 188 -7.69 5.47 12.64
CA GLU A 188 -8.80 6.08 13.36
C GLU A 188 -9.55 5.06 14.23
N GLN A 189 -9.75 3.84 13.73
CA GLN A 189 -10.40 2.76 14.48
C GLN A 189 -9.58 2.35 15.72
N ILE A 190 -8.26 2.25 15.58
CA ILE A 190 -7.35 1.95 16.70
C ILE A 190 -7.35 3.10 17.71
N ALA A 191 -7.30 4.35 17.25
CA ALA A 191 -7.31 5.52 18.14
C ALA A 191 -8.61 5.58 18.96
N LYS A 192 -9.77 5.35 18.33
CA LYS A 192 -11.07 5.30 19.02
C LYS A 192 -11.16 4.12 20.00
N GLY A 193 -10.66 2.95 19.61
CA GLY A 193 -10.66 1.76 20.47
C GLY A 193 -9.70 1.81 21.65
N LYS A 194 -8.71 2.70 21.64
CA LYS A 194 -7.83 2.97 22.80
C LYS A 194 -8.41 4.02 23.76
N ALA A 195 -9.39 4.81 23.31
CA ALA A 195 -9.97 5.91 24.07
C ALA A 195 -11.27 5.53 24.84
N GLY A 196 -11.86 4.37 24.56
CA GLY A 196 -13.05 3.83 25.23
C GLY A 196 -12.74 2.56 26.01
#